data_AF-A0AA42H4S2-F1
#
_entry.id   AF-A0AA42H4S2-F1
#
_cell.length_a   1.000
_cell.length_b   1.000
_cell.length_c   1.000
_cell.angle_alpha   90.00
_cell.angle_beta   90.00
_cell.angle_gamma   90.00
#
_symmetry.space_group_name_H-M   'P 1'
#
loop_
_entity.id
_entity.type
_entity.pdbx_description
1 polymer ?
#
loop_
_entity_poly.entity_id
_entity_poly.type
_entity_poly.pdbx_seq_one_letter_code
_entity_poly.pdbx_strand_id
1 'polypeptide(L)'
;MARGTEPGKPSGAIKNARNEPGSGELDQRLNRLEAELAKKGVFKQPASEDERSATASSVAQAMKISSEFIAGVLVGALIGWFIDRVAGTSPWGLIVFLLLGFGAGVLNVLRSAGYVAEQGNIKSSAEKNDKK
;
A
#
# COMPACT_ATOMS: atom_id res chain seq x y z
N MET A 1 -41.34 60.21 -54.63
CA MET A 1 -41.03 58.78 -54.39
C MET A 1 -40.69 58.62 -52.92
N ALA A 2 -41.60 58.00 -52.15
CA ALA A 2 -41.42 57.73 -50.73
C ALA A 2 -40.75 56.36 -50.53
N ARG A 3 -39.81 56.26 -49.58
CA ARG A 3 -39.40 54.98 -48.98
C ARG A 3 -39.63 55.08 -47.47
N GLY A 4 -40.50 54.21 -46.97
CA GLY A 4 -40.88 54.11 -45.56
C GLY A 4 -40.00 53.15 -44.77
N THR A 5 -40.34 53.09 -43.47
CA THR A 5 -40.33 51.92 -42.54
C THR A 5 -38.96 51.31 -42.22
N GLU A 6 -38.48 51.12 -40.99
CA GLU A 6 -39.10 50.95 -39.66
C GLU A 6 -38.04 51.09 -38.54
N PRO A 7 -38.45 51.27 -37.26
CA PRO A 7 -37.59 51.33 -36.07
C PRO A 7 -37.36 49.94 -35.43
N GLY A 8 -36.15 49.66 -34.92
CA GLY A 8 -35.80 48.33 -34.41
C GLY A 8 -34.80 48.30 -33.23
N LYS A 9 -35.36 48.45 -32.02
CA LYS A 9 -35.08 47.76 -30.73
C LYS A 9 -33.64 47.60 -30.18
N PRO A 10 -33.43 47.89 -28.86
CA PRO A 10 -32.21 47.60 -28.11
C PRO A 10 -32.17 46.14 -27.62
N SER A 11 -31.01 45.48 -27.68
CA SER A 11 -30.81 44.20 -26.99
C SER A 11 -29.35 43.93 -26.67
N GLY A 12 -29.08 44.00 -25.36
CA GLY A 12 -28.06 43.29 -24.60
C GLY A 12 -26.83 42.75 -25.33
N ALA A 13 -25.69 43.35 -25.02
CA ALA A 13 -24.46 42.59 -24.82
C ALA A 13 -23.54 43.40 -23.90
N ILE A 14 -23.82 43.35 -22.61
CA ILE A 14 -22.80 43.62 -21.58
C ILE A 14 -21.76 42.52 -21.75
N LYS A 15 -20.70 42.79 -22.52
CA LYS A 15 -19.58 41.87 -22.70
C LYS A 15 -18.55 42.19 -21.63
N ASN A 16 -18.67 41.43 -20.54
CA ASN A 16 -17.54 40.90 -19.78
C ASN A 16 -16.75 41.91 -18.93
N ALA A 17 -17.36 42.24 -17.79
CA ALA A 17 -16.61 42.38 -16.55
C ALA A 17 -16.01 41.03 -16.16
N ARG A 18 -14.68 40.89 -16.29
CA ARG A 18 -13.77 40.24 -15.33
C ARG A 18 -12.40 39.98 -15.95
N ASN A 19 -11.52 40.98 -15.84
CA ASN A 19 -10.11 40.71 -15.64
C ASN A 19 -9.96 40.30 -14.18
N GLU A 20 -9.89 38.99 -13.91
CA GLU A 20 -9.57 38.42 -12.58
C GLU A 20 -8.08 38.09 -12.55
N PRO A 21 -7.21 38.95 -11.96
CA PRO A 21 -5.79 38.67 -11.82
C PRO A 21 -5.47 37.52 -10.84
N GLY A 22 -6.47 36.96 -10.16
CA GLY A 22 -6.30 35.88 -9.18
C GLY A 22 -6.27 34.47 -9.77
N SER A 23 -6.87 34.21 -10.94
CA SER A 23 -7.00 32.84 -11.46
C SER A 23 -5.65 32.25 -11.90
N GLY A 24 -4.87 33.02 -12.67
CA GLY A 24 -3.57 32.54 -13.16
C GLY A 24 -2.53 32.32 -12.06
N GLU A 25 -2.63 33.03 -10.93
CA GLU A 25 -1.75 32.82 -9.78
C GLU A 25 -2.14 31.57 -8.98
N LEU A 26 -3.45 31.32 -8.80
CA LEU A 26 -3.97 30.10 -8.19
C LEU A 26 -3.58 28.88 -9.01
N ASP A 27 -3.70 28.96 -10.34
CA ASP A 27 -3.30 27.87 -11.25
C ASP A 27 -1.81 27.56 -11.15
N GLN A 28 -0.96 28.59 -11.02
CA GLN A 28 0.48 28.39 -10.79
C GLN A 28 0.78 27.78 -9.42
N ARG A 29 0.07 28.19 -8.37
CA ARG A 29 0.22 27.62 -7.02
C ARG A 29 -0.25 26.16 -7.00
N LEU A 30 -1.35 25.84 -7.66
CA LEU A 30 -1.87 24.47 -7.81
C LEU A 30 -0.89 23.58 -8.55
N ASN A 31 -0.34 24.03 -9.68
CA ASN A 31 0.64 23.27 -10.45
C ASN A 31 1.95 23.02 -9.66
N ARG A 32 2.39 24.00 -8.85
CA ARG A 32 3.53 23.82 -7.93
C ARG A 32 3.22 22.80 -6.83
N LEU A 33 2.03 22.88 -6.23
CA LEU A 33 1.59 21.91 -5.23
C LEU A 33 1.49 20.51 -5.83
N GLU A 34 0.96 20.36 -7.05
CA GLU A 34 0.91 19.08 -7.77
C GLU A 34 2.31 18.53 -8.04
N ALA A 35 3.26 19.35 -8.52
CA ALA A 35 4.63 18.94 -8.73
C ALA A 35 5.34 18.52 -7.43
N GLU A 36 5.05 19.22 -6.32
CA GLU A 36 5.61 18.92 -5.01
C GLU A 36 4.96 17.69 -4.37
N LEU A 37 3.67 17.46 -4.59
CA LEU A 37 2.92 16.26 -4.19
C LEU A 37 3.34 15.02 -4.99
N ALA A 38 3.59 15.18 -6.29
CA ALA A 38 4.14 14.12 -7.15
C ALA A 38 5.54 13.72 -6.70
N LYS A 39 6.39 14.70 -6.35
CA LYS A 39 7.72 14.46 -5.81
C LYS A 39 7.71 13.83 -4.42
N LYS A 40 6.69 14.13 -3.59
CA LYS A 40 6.49 13.53 -2.26
C LYS A 40 5.74 12.20 -2.28
N GLY A 41 5.21 11.76 -3.43
CA GLY A 41 4.42 10.53 -3.54
C GLY A 41 3.10 10.56 -2.74
N VAL A 42 2.59 11.74 -2.40
CA VAL A 42 1.42 11.92 -1.52
C VAL A 42 0.10 11.78 -2.29
N PHE A 43 0.12 11.91 -3.62
CA PHE A 43 -1.04 11.66 -4.47
C PHE A 43 -0.77 10.47 -5.39
N LYS A 44 -1.26 9.29 -4.99
CA LYS A 44 -1.34 8.14 -5.89
C LYS A 44 -2.43 8.43 -6.92
N GLN A 45 -2.04 8.58 -8.19
CA GLN A 45 -2.93 8.72 -9.35
C GLN A 45 -4.04 7.65 -9.28
N PRO A 46 -5.29 7.87 -9.76
CA PRO A 46 -6.32 6.84 -9.72
C PRO A 46 -5.75 5.54 -10.29
N ALA A 47 -5.59 4.54 -9.42
CA ALA A 47 -4.80 3.35 -9.71
C ALA A 47 -5.20 2.78 -11.07
N SER A 48 -4.24 2.77 -12.00
CA SER A 48 -4.34 2.01 -13.25
C SER A 48 -4.70 0.56 -12.92
N GLU A 49 -5.31 -0.17 -13.85
CA GLU A 49 -5.66 -1.59 -13.61
C GLU A 49 -4.45 -2.41 -13.13
N ASP A 50 -3.25 -2.06 -13.61
CA ASP A 50 -1.97 -2.61 -13.14
C ASP A 50 -1.65 -2.27 -11.68
N GLU A 51 -1.91 -1.03 -11.24
CA GLU A 51 -1.71 -0.61 -9.85
C GLU A 51 -2.77 -1.20 -8.90
N ARG A 52 -4.01 -1.41 -9.38
CA ARG A 52 -5.04 -2.14 -8.61
C ARG A 52 -4.68 -3.60 -8.46
N SER A 53 -4.17 -4.23 -9.53
CA SER A 53 -3.66 -5.60 -9.50
C SER A 53 -2.44 -5.74 -8.57
N ALA A 54 -1.49 -4.81 -8.62
CA ALA A 54 -0.34 -4.76 -7.71
C ALA A 54 -0.76 -4.45 -6.25
N THR A 55 -1.78 -3.63 -6.04
CA THR A 55 -2.33 -3.37 -4.70
C THR A 55 -3.08 -4.61 -4.19
N ALA A 56 -3.85 -5.29 -5.03
CA ALA A 56 -4.52 -6.54 -4.68
C ALA A 56 -3.50 -7.66 -4.39
N SER A 57 -2.42 -7.76 -5.16
CA SER A 57 -1.35 -8.74 -4.93
C SER A 57 -0.57 -8.47 -3.65
N SER A 58 -0.29 -7.20 -3.35
CA SER A 58 0.39 -6.81 -2.10
C SER A 58 -0.51 -7.01 -0.87
N VAL A 59 -1.81 -6.73 -0.97
CA VAL A 59 -2.78 -7.06 0.08
C VAL A 59 -2.90 -8.58 0.27
N ALA A 60 -2.98 -9.35 -0.81
CA ALA A 60 -3.01 -10.81 -0.73
C ALA A 60 -1.74 -11.39 -0.08
N GLN A 61 -0.58 -10.83 -0.41
CA GLN A 61 0.70 -11.17 0.21
C GLN A 61 0.70 -10.85 1.71
N ALA A 62 0.23 -9.66 2.09
CA ALA A 62 0.13 -9.25 3.48
C ALA A 62 -0.81 -10.17 4.27
N MET A 63 -1.98 -10.50 3.71
CA MET A 63 -2.92 -11.44 4.34
C MET A 63 -2.31 -12.83 4.52
N LYS A 64 -1.55 -13.34 3.54
CA LYS A 64 -0.83 -14.61 3.68
C LYS A 64 0.16 -14.58 4.84
N ILE A 65 1.00 -13.56 4.91
CA ILE A 65 1.99 -13.40 5.99
C ILE A 65 1.29 -13.30 7.34
N SER A 66 0.19 -12.55 7.44
CA SER A 66 -0.62 -12.49 8.67
C SER A 66 -1.20 -13.86 9.03
N SER A 67 -1.71 -14.61 8.05
CA SER A 67 -2.31 -15.93 8.30
C SER A 67 -1.29 -16.96 8.79
N GLU A 68 -0.08 -16.95 8.25
CA GLU A 68 1.01 -17.82 8.67
C GLU A 68 1.47 -17.49 10.09
N PHE A 69 1.55 -16.20 10.43
CA PHE A 69 1.84 -15.75 11.79
C PHE A 69 0.77 -16.21 12.79
N ILE A 70 -0.51 -15.96 12.48
CA ILE A 70 -1.63 -16.34 13.35
C ILE A 70 -1.70 -17.86 13.51
N ALA A 71 -1.48 -18.63 12.44
CA ALA A 71 -1.44 -20.10 12.50
C ALA A 71 -0.33 -20.59 13.45
N GLY A 72 0.87 -20.03 13.37
CA GLY A 72 1.98 -20.36 14.26
C GLY A 72 1.67 -20.05 15.73
N VAL A 73 1.06 -18.89 16.01
CA VAL A 73 0.65 -18.49 17.36
C VAL A 73 -0.43 -19.41 17.92
N LEU A 74 -1.45 -19.74 17.12
CA LEU A 74 -2.54 -20.65 17.53
C LEU A 74 -2.01 -22.06 17.82
N VAL A 75 -1.13 -22.59 16.97
CA VAL A 75 -0.50 -23.90 17.19
C VAL A 75 0.35 -23.89 18.46
N GLY A 76 1.18 -22.87 18.67
CA GLY A 76 1.97 -22.71 19.90
C GLY A 76 1.11 -22.60 21.16
N ALA A 77 0.01 -21.85 21.09
CA ALA A 77 -0.93 -21.71 22.19
C ALA A 77 -1.66 -23.03 22.51
N LEU A 78 -2.11 -23.77 21.48
CA LEU A 78 -2.75 -25.08 21.66
C LEU A 78 -1.80 -26.09 22.30
N ILE A 79 -0.56 -26.16 21.83
CA ILE A 79 0.47 -27.06 22.38
C ILE A 79 0.82 -26.66 23.82
N GLY A 80 1.05 -25.36 24.07
CA GLY A 80 1.35 -24.85 25.40
C GLY A 80 0.23 -25.11 26.41
N TRP A 81 -1.03 -24.91 26.00
CA TRP A 81 -2.21 -25.21 26.80
C TRP A 81 -2.36 -26.71 27.09
N PHE A 82 -2.10 -27.56 26.09
CA PHE A 82 -2.14 -29.01 26.28
C PHE A 82 -1.09 -29.49 27.28
N ILE A 83 0.14 -28.95 27.19
CA ILE A 83 1.22 -29.26 28.13
C ILE A 83 0.86 -28.81 29.55
N ASP A 84 0.36 -27.59 29.72
CA ASP A 84 -0.06 -27.10 31.04
C ASP A 84 -1.16 -27.98 31.66
N ARG A 85 -2.07 -28.50 30.82
CA ARG A 85 -3.15 -29.37 31.27
C ARG A 85 -2.66 -30.75 31.72
N VAL A 86 -1.69 -31.32 31.03
CA VAL A 86 -1.14 -32.66 31.35
C VAL A 86 -0.15 -32.59 32.51
N ALA A 87 0.68 -31.54 32.57
CA ALA A 87 1.67 -31.36 33.62
C ALA A 87 1.07 -30.86 34.93
N GLY A 88 -0.18 -30.35 34.93
CA GLY A 88 -0.83 -29.76 36.10
C GLY A 88 -0.12 -28.49 36.60
N THR A 89 0.78 -27.93 35.78
CA THR A 89 1.52 -26.73 36.09
C THR A 89 0.65 -25.50 35.81
N SER A 90 0.73 -24.49 36.67
CA SER A 90 0.33 -23.10 36.35
C SER A 90 0.88 -22.70 34.96
N PRO A 91 0.31 -21.70 34.25
CA PRO A 91 0.33 -21.59 32.77
C PRO A 91 1.71 -21.26 32.14
N TRP A 92 2.74 -21.95 32.58
CA TRP A 92 4.15 -21.77 32.28
C TRP A 92 4.48 -22.35 30.91
N GLY A 93 3.90 -23.50 30.56
CA GLY A 93 3.97 -24.09 29.23
C GLY A 93 3.37 -23.14 28.19
N LEU A 94 2.20 -22.57 28.47
CA LEU A 94 1.58 -21.55 27.62
C LEU A 94 2.46 -20.31 27.51
N ILE A 95 3.02 -19.78 28.60
CA ILE A 95 3.92 -18.60 28.55
C ILE A 95 5.17 -18.87 27.71
N VAL A 96 5.85 -20.01 27.91
CA VAL A 96 7.07 -20.36 27.17
C VAL A 96 6.77 -20.58 25.69
N PHE A 97 5.75 -21.37 25.35
CA PHE A 97 5.38 -21.61 23.96
C PHE A 97 4.80 -20.38 23.27
N LEU A 98 4.12 -19.49 23.99
CA LEU A 98 3.66 -18.22 23.47
C LEU A 98 4.84 -17.30 23.14
N LEU A 99 5.82 -17.17 24.04
CA LEU A 99 7.04 -16.38 23.79
C LEU A 99 7.87 -16.96 22.64
N LEU A 100 8.01 -18.29 22.60
CA LEU A 100 8.76 -18.97 21.55
C LEU A 100 8.04 -18.88 20.19
N GLY A 101 6.72 -19.08 20.16
CA GLY A 101 5.88 -18.92 18.98
C GLY A 101 5.84 -17.47 18.49
N PHE A 102 5.75 -16.49 19.40
CA PHE A 102 5.84 -15.07 19.07
C PHE A 102 7.22 -14.70 18.51
N GLY A 103 8.31 -15.15 19.15
CA GLY A 103 9.67 -14.94 18.67
C GLY A 103 9.92 -15.56 17.28
N ALA A 104 9.48 -16.80 17.08
CA ALA A 104 9.54 -17.47 15.78
C ALA A 104 8.70 -16.76 14.71
N GLY A 105 7.51 -16.30 15.06
CA GLY A 105 6.63 -15.55 14.16
C GLY A 105 7.21 -14.19 13.76
N VAL A 106 7.75 -13.43 14.72
CA VAL A 106 8.46 -12.18 14.46
C VAL A 106 9.68 -12.43 13.57
N LEU A 107 10.45 -13.49 13.82
CA LEU A 107 11.58 -13.86 12.98
C LEU A 107 11.15 -14.23 11.55
N ASN A 108 10.01 -14.91 11.37
CA ASN A 108 9.46 -15.22 10.05
C ASN A 108 9.05 -13.95 9.28
N VAL A 109 8.44 -12.99 9.96
CA VAL A 109 8.06 -11.68 9.39
C VAL A 109 9.30 -10.88 9.03
N LEU A 110 10.30 -10.80 9.91
CA LEU A 110 11.56 -10.10 9.66
C LEU A 110 12.34 -10.71 8.49
N ARG A 111 12.30 -12.05 8.36
CA ARG A 111 12.88 -12.74 7.20
C ARG A 111 12.11 -12.41 5.92
N SER A 112 10.78 -12.42 5.95
CA SER A 112 9.94 -12.04 4.80
C SER A 112 10.12 -10.58 4.39
N ALA A 113 10.39 -9.69 5.36
CA ALA A 113 10.67 -8.27 5.13
C ALA A 113 12.13 -8.00 4.71
N GLY A 114 12.97 -9.03 4.57
CA GLY A 114 14.33 -8.90 4.06
C GLY A 114 15.39 -8.43 5.07
N TYR A 115 15.03 -8.32 6.36
CA TYR A 115 15.97 -7.92 7.41
C TYR A 115 16.92 -9.05 7.85
N VAL A 116 16.57 -10.30 7.54
CA VAL A 116 17.44 -11.46 7.75
C VAL A 116 17.83 -12.00 6.38
N ALA A 117 19.06 -11.72 5.95
CA ALA A 117 19.59 -12.22 4.70
C ALA A 117 19.46 -13.75 4.64
N GLU A 118 18.80 -14.23 3.59
CA GLU A 118 18.73 -15.65 3.27
C GLU A 118 20.15 -16.16 2.95
N GLN A 119 20.82 -16.73 3.94
CA GLN A 119 21.99 -17.61 3.74
C GLN A 119 21.48 -18.89 3.06
N GLY A 120 21.24 -18.82 1.76
CA GLY A 120 20.54 -19.88 1.03
C GLY A 120 20.82 -19.93 -0.47
N ASN A 121 21.98 -19.45 -0.95
CA ASN A 121 22.41 -19.72 -2.34
C ASN A 121 23.74 -20.50 -2.43
N ILE A 122 24.13 -21.19 -1.37
CA ILE A 122 25.27 -22.13 -1.41
C ILE A 122 24.75 -23.50 -1.88
N LYS A 123 24.34 -23.64 -3.14
CA LYS A 123 24.22 -24.97 -3.81
C LYS A 123 23.94 -24.96 -5.31
N SER A 124 23.73 -23.82 -5.98
CA SER A 124 23.48 -23.82 -7.44
C SER A 124 24.74 -23.69 -8.31
N SER A 125 25.93 -23.43 -7.72
CA SER A 125 27.15 -23.15 -8.50
C SER A 125 28.17 -24.30 -8.57
N ALA A 126 27.90 -25.45 -7.95
CA ALA A 126 28.85 -26.58 -7.93
C ALA A 126 28.61 -27.65 -9.01
N GLU A 127 27.48 -27.61 -9.74
CA GLU A 127 27.10 -28.67 -10.70
C GLU A 127 26.94 -28.15 -12.14
N LYS A 128 27.81 -27.24 -12.58
CA LYS A 128 27.85 -26.84 -14.00
C LYS A 128 29.26 -26.70 -14.57
N ASN A 129 30.20 -27.49 -14.05
CA ASN A 129 31.58 -27.54 -14.54
C ASN A 129 32.12 -28.98 -14.72
N ASP A 130 31.24 -29.98 -14.83
CA ASP A 130 31.64 -31.39 -15.07
C ASP A 130 30.87 -32.12 -16.18
N LYS A 131 30.28 -31.38 -17.13
CA LYS A 131 29.93 -31.97 -18.43
C LYS A 131 30.66 -31.22 -19.53
N LYS A 132 31.95 -31.59 -19.58
CA LYS A 132 32.85 -31.52 -20.73
C LYS A 132 32.26 -32.25 -21.93
#